data_AF-A0A0U5BEG9-F1
#
_entry.id   AF-A0A0U5BEG9-F1
#
_cell.length_a   1.000
_cell.length_b   1.000
_cell.length_c   1.000
_cell.angle_alpha   90.00
_cell.angle_beta   90.00
_cell.angle_gamma   90.00
#
_symmetry.space_group_name_H-M   'P 1'
#
loop_
_entity.id
_entity.type
_entity.pdbx_description
1 polymer ?
#
loop_
_entity_poly.entity_id
_entity_poly.type
_entity_poly.pdbx_seq_one_letter_code
_entity_poly.pdbx_strand_id
1 'polypeptide(L)'
;MSAAASSVLLALIGLSGGLIVGSGFVAFLTVLSLIPRLVQITKCASHLIYFQWAVVFGALGSTLFTLFCPLLHLASAWLIVPGLFMGIFVGLLAAALTEVLNVIPILAKRMYVYEYLALFILALALGKVTGSLFYWIYFVK
;
A
#
# COMPACT_ATOMS: atom_id res chain seq x y z
N MET A 1 -29.26 -17.77 24.77
CA MET A 1 -28.49 -18.44 23.69
C MET A 1 -28.25 -17.58 22.45
N SER A 2 -29.09 -16.58 22.11
CA SER A 2 -28.88 -15.70 20.95
C SER A 2 -27.67 -14.73 21.09
N ALA A 3 -27.39 -14.21 22.30
CA ALA A 3 -26.27 -13.27 22.52
C ALA A 3 -24.87 -13.88 22.27
N ALA A 4 -24.64 -15.14 22.69
CA ALA A 4 -23.35 -15.80 22.52
C ALA A 4 -23.04 -16.13 21.06
N ALA A 5 -24.05 -16.55 20.28
CA ALA A 5 -23.90 -16.78 18.84
C ALA A 5 -23.53 -15.48 18.10
N SER A 6 -24.11 -14.36 18.51
CA SER A 6 -23.79 -13.05 17.94
C SER A 6 -22.34 -12.65 18.23
N SER A 7 -21.84 -12.83 19.46
CA SER A 7 -20.46 -12.50 19.82
C SER A 7 -19.41 -13.31 19.06
N VAL A 8 -19.64 -14.62 18.88
CA VAL A 8 -18.74 -15.49 18.10
C VAL A 8 -18.71 -15.08 16.64
N LEU A 9 -19.86 -14.72 16.07
CA LEU A 9 -19.98 -14.30 14.68
C LEU A 9 -19.33 -12.91 14.45
N LEU A 10 -19.49 -11.97 15.40
CA LEU A 10 -18.77 -10.69 15.37
C LEU A 10 -17.25 -10.89 15.48
N ALA A 11 -16.79 -11.81 16.33
CA ALA A 11 -15.36 -12.12 16.46
C ALA A 11 -14.79 -12.72 15.16
N LEU A 12 -15.53 -13.61 14.49
CA LEU A 12 -15.14 -14.16 13.19
C LEU A 12 -15.10 -13.10 12.09
N ILE A 13 -16.09 -12.22 12.03
CA ILE A 13 -16.10 -11.11 11.06
C ILE A 13 -14.91 -10.18 11.32
N GLY A 14 -14.69 -9.77 12.57
CA GLY A 14 -13.56 -8.91 12.93
C GLY A 14 -12.21 -9.53 12.60
N LEU A 15 -12.03 -10.82 12.90
CA LEU A 15 -10.80 -11.55 12.60
C LEU A 15 -10.59 -11.72 11.09
N SER A 16 -11.65 -12.03 10.33
CA SER A 16 -11.57 -12.13 8.87
C SER A 16 -11.19 -10.78 8.22
N GLY A 17 -11.77 -9.67 8.70
CA GLY A 17 -11.43 -8.33 8.23
C GLY A 17 -9.98 -7.97 8.53
N GLY A 18 -9.50 -8.27 9.74
CA GLY A 18 -8.09 -8.07 10.11
C GLY A 18 -7.12 -8.87 9.24
N LEU A 19 -7.43 -10.15 8.96
CA LEU A 19 -6.62 -11.00 8.08
C LEU A 19 -6.57 -10.47 6.64
N ILE A 20 -7.70 -10.03 6.08
CA ILE A 20 -7.77 -9.49 4.72
C ILE A 20 -6.97 -8.19 4.62
N VAL A 21 -7.13 -7.26 5.57
CA VAL A 21 -6.41 -5.98 5.55
C VAL A 21 -4.91 -6.19 5.76
N GLY A 22 -4.53 -7.04 6.73
CA GLY A 22 -3.12 -7.34 7.01
C GLY A 22 -2.42 -8.04 5.85
N SER A 23 -3.07 -9.05 5.24
CA SER A 23 -2.51 -9.75 4.08
C SER A 23 -2.39 -8.84 2.86
N GLY A 24 -3.38 -7.98 2.60
CA GLY A 24 -3.33 -6.97 1.55
C GLY A 24 -2.19 -5.96 1.75
N PHE A 25 -1.98 -5.51 2.99
CA PHE A 25 -0.89 -4.59 3.32
C PHE A 25 0.49 -5.20 3.07
N VAL A 26 0.72 -6.44 3.53
CA VAL A 26 2.00 -7.14 3.30
C VAL A 26 2.20 -7.46 1.82
N ALA A 27 1.15 -7.90 1.11
CA ALA A 27 1.20 -8.16 -0.32
C ALA A 27 1.58 -6.89 -1.10
N PHE A 28 0.98 -5.74 -0.77
CA PHE A 28 1.32 -4.46 -1.38
C PHE A 28 2.80 -4.07 -1.19
N LEU A 29 3.30 -4.15 0.05
CA LEU A 29 4.69 -3.78 0.35
C LEU A 29 5.73 -4.69 -0.31
N THR A 30 5.41 -5.97 -0.46
CA THR A 30 6.28 -6.96 -1.08
C THR A 30 6.28 -6.85 -2.61
N VAL A 31 5.12 -6.69 -3.24
CA VAL A 31 5.00 -6.55 -4.70
C VAL A 31 5.71 -5.29 -5.21
N LEU A 32 5.56 -4.16 -4.49
CA LEU A 32 6.30 -2.95 -4.82
C LEU A 32 7.79 -3.00 -4.43
N SER A 33 8.26 -4.09 -3.83
CA SER A 33 9.65 -4.24 -3.38
C SER A 33 10.11 -3.12 -2.43
N LEU A 34 9.19 -2.57 -1.62
CA LEU A 34 9.49 -1.46 -0.71
C LEU A 34 10.49 -1.89 0.39
N ILE A 35 10.30 -3.10 0.95
CA ILE A 35 11.19 -3.67 1.97
C ILE A 35 12.59 -3.95 1.40
N PRO A 36 12.75 -4.67 0.27
CA PRO A 36 14.06 -4.84 -0.38
C PRO A 36 14.77 -3.51 -0.66
N ARG A 37 14.05 -2.48 -1.09
CA ARG A 37 14.65 -1.19 -1.45
C ARG A 37 15.18 -0.43 -0.23
N LEU A 38 14.46 -0.48 0.89
CA LEU A 38 14.97 0.03 2.17
C LEU A 38 16.27 -0.67 2.58
N VAL A 39 16.29 -2.00 2.52
CA VAL A 39 17.46 -2.82 2.85
C VAL A 39 18.67 -2.49 1.96
N GLN A 40 18.45 -2.26 0.67
CA GLN A 40 19.49 -1.88 -0.28
C GLN A 40 20.06 -0.48 0.02
N ILE A 41 19.22 0.51 0.34
CA ILE A 41 19.66 1.87 0.67
C ILE A 41 20.47 1.87 1.97
N THR A 42 20.05 1.10 2.98
CA THR A 42 20.78 0.98 4.25
C THR A 42 22.02 0.08 4.13
N LYS A 43 22.24 -0.59 3.00
CA LYS A 43 23.32 -1.56 2.74
C LYS A 43 23.38 -2.72 3.75
N CYS A 44 22.27 -3.02 4.41
CA CYS A 44 22.18 -4.05 5.46
C CYS A 44 21.43 -5.29 4.97
N ALA A 45 21.95 -5.95 3.93
CA ALA A 45 21.30 -7.12 3.31
C ALA A 45 21.05 -8.28 4.30
N SER A 46 21.88 -8.46 5.33
CA SER A 46 21.72 -9.54 6.31
C SER A 46 20.59 -9.32 7.32
N HIS A 47 20.01 -8.12 7.40
CA HIS A 47 19.02 -7.75 8.42
C HIS A 47 17.59 -7.61 7.88
N LEU A 48 17.28 -8.23 6.73
CA LEU A 48 15.96 -8.15 6.08
C LEU A 48 14.80 -8.51 7.03
N ILE A 49 15.00 -9.54 7.86
CA ILE A 49 13.99 -10.01 8.81
C ILE A 49 13.62 -8.93 9.84
N TYR A 50 14.59 -8.12 10.29
CA TYR A 50 14.33 -7.04 11.25
C TYR A 50 13.46 -5.94 10.64
N PHE A 51 13.63 -5.64 9.35
CA PHE A 51 12.77 -4.69 8.64
C PHE A 51 11.33 -5.20 8.50
N GLN A 52 11.15 -6.49 8.22
CA GLN A 52 9.81 -7.09 8.18
C GLN A 52 9.13 -6.99 9.53
N TRP A 53 9.82 -7.34 10.62
CA TRP A 53 9.29 -7.21 11.97
C TRP A 53 9.00 -5.75 12.34
N ALA A 54 9.86 -4.80 11.96
CA ALA A 54 9.60 -3.38 12.20
C ALA A 54 8.29 -2.89 11.55
N VAL A 55 8.00 -3.35 10.33
CA VAL A 55 6.73 -3.07 9.64
C VAL A 55 5.54 -3.70 10.36
N VAL A 56 5.68 -4.96 10.81
CA VAL A 56 4.63 -5.66 11.56
C VAL A 56 4.35 -4.96 12.88
N PHE A 57 5.39 -4.61 13.65
CA PHE A 57 5.25 -3.86 14.90
C PHE A 57 4.67 -2.46 14.66
N GLY A 58 5.03 -1.80 13.55
CA GLY A 58 4.43 -0.52 13.16
C GLY A 58 2.92 -0.64 12.89
N ALA A 59 2.49 -1.68 12.16
CA ALA A 59 1.08 -1.93 11.87
C ALA A 59 0.29 -2.31 13.14
N LEU A 60 0.85 -3.15 13.99
CA LEU A 60 0.27 -3.49 15.31
C LEU A 60 0.20 -2.24 16.21
N GLY A 61 1.26 -1.44 16.26
CA GLY A 61 1.29 -0.19 17.03
C GLY A 61 0.24 0.81 16.54
N SER A 62 0.13 1.00 15.22
CA SER A 62 -0.86 1.90 14.61
C SER A 62 -2.29 1.44 14.90
N THR A 63 -2.58 0.15 14.80
CA THR A 63 -3.93 -0.38 15.07
C THR A 63 -4.32 -0.23 16.53
N LEU A 64 -3.41 -0.54 17.47
CA LEU A 64 -3.63 -0.30 18.90
C LEU A 64 -3.82 1.19 19.19
N PHE A 65 -2.98 2.05 18.60
CA PHE A 65 -3.07 3.50 18.79
C PHE A 65 -4.43 4.07 18.34
N THR A 66 -4.91 3.66 17.16
CA THR A 66 -6.23 4.06 16.65
C THR A 66 -7.38 3.56 17.54
N LEU A 67 -7.26 2.36 18.11
CA LEU A 67 -8.28 1.78 19.00
C LEU A 67 -8.32 2.44 20.38
N PHE A 68 -7.16 2.71 20.98
CA PHE A 68 -7.08 3.20 22.36
C PHE A 68 -7.08 4.73 22.50
N CYS A 69 -6.72 5.48 21.46
CA CYS A 69 -6.55 6.93 21.56
C CYS A 69 -7.07 7.70 20.33
N PRO A 70 -8.39 7.85 20.17
CA PRO A 70 -8.97 8.56 19.02
C PRO A 70 -8.80 10.09 19.07
N LEU A 71 -8.47 10.67 20.23
CA LEU A 71 -8.44 12.13 20.45
C LEU A 71 -7.15 12.55 21.17
N LEU A 72 -6.01 12.40 20.50
CA LEU A 72 -4.80 13.09 20.92
C LEU A 72 -4.82 14.52 20.38
N HIS A 73 -5.15 15.48 21.25
CA HIS A 73 -4.87 16.89 21.04
C HIS A 73 -3.36 17.12 21.17
N LEU A 74 -2.60 16.69 20.16
CA LEU A 74 -1.17 16.94 20.07
C LEU A 74 -0.94 18.38 19.59
N ALA A 75 -0.03 19.09 20.24
CA ALA A 75 0.41 20.41 19.78
C ALA A 75 0.96 20.31 18.34
N SER A 76 0.68 21.31 17.50
CA SER A 76 1.04 21.32 16.06
C SER A 76 2.50 20.97 15.79
N ALA A 77 3.42 21.35 16.69
CA ALA A 77 4.84 21.02 16.61
C ALA A 77 5.14 19.51 16.64
N TRP A 78 4.35 18.71 17.34
CA TRP A 78 4.53 17.26 17.41
C TRP A 78 4.07 16.52 16.14
N LEU A 79 3.31 17.17 15.24
CA LEU A 79 2.93 16.58 13.95
C LEU A 79 4.07 16.57 12.92
N ILE A 80 5.14 17.35 13.14
CA ILE A 80 6.26 17.44 12.20
C ILE A 80 6.94 16.08 12.03
N VAL A 81 7.13 15.35 13.14
CA VAL A 81 7.80 14.04 13.15
C VAL A 81 7.03 13.00 12.31
N PRO A 82 5.75 12.69 12.58
CA PRO A 82 4.99 11.75 11.75
C PRO A 82 4.79 12.25 10.31
N GLY A 83 4.69 13.57 10.10
CA GLY A 83 4.64 14.15 8.75
C GLY A 83 5.89 13.85 7.92
N LEU A 84 7.07 13.94 8.53
CA LEU A 84 8.34 13.62 7.87
C LEU A 84 8.41 12.13 7.51
N PHE A 85 8.03 11.23 8.42
CA PHE A 85 7.96 9.80 8.14
C PHE A 85 6.96 9.46 7.02
N MET A 86 5.80 10.12 6.99
CA MET A 86 4.85 9.98 5.87
C MET A 86 5.46 10.45 4.55
N GLY A 87 6.19 11.57 4.55
CA GLY A 87 6.91 12.06 3.37
C GLY A 87 7.93 11.04 2.85
N ILE A 88 8.74 10.46 3.75
CA ILE A 88 9.70 9.41 3.39
C ILE A 88 8.98 8.19 2.81
N PHE A 89 7.90 7.74 3.46
CA PHE A 89 7.13 6.58 3.00
C PHE A 89 6.53 6.80 1.61
N VAL A 90 5.87 7.94 1.38
CA VAL A 90 5.29 8.29 0.07
C VAL A 90 6.39 8.45 -0.99
N GLY A 91 7.53 9.04 -0.64
CA GLY A 91 8.68 9.16 -1.54
C GLY A 91 9.25 7.80 -1.97
N LEU A 92 9.38 6.85 -1.04
CA LEU A 92 9.80 5.48 -1.32
C LEU A 92 8.78 4.75 -2.21
N LEU A 93 7.49 4.95 -1.95
CA LEU A 93 6.40 4.36 -2.73
C LEU A 93 6.40 4.90 -4.17
N ALA A 94 6.59 6.20 -4.34
CA ALA A 94 6.74 6.81 -5.67
C ALA A 94 7.96 6.27 -6.43
N ALA A 95 9.11 6.14 -5.75
CA ALA A 95 10.33 5.58 -6.34
C ALA A 95 10.18 4.10 -6.72
N ALA A 96 9.50 3.31 -5.88
CA ALA A 96 9.19 1.91 -6.16
C ALA A 96 8.25 1.77 -7.37
N LEU A 97 7.25 2.65 -7.47
CA LEU A 97 6.32 2.63 -8.59
C LEU A 97 7.02 2.94 -9.92
N THR A 98 7.94 3.91 -9.95
CA THR A 98 8.70 4.23 -11.17
C THR A 98 9.63 3.09 -11.60
N GLU A 99 10.19 2.34 -10.65
CA GLU A 99 10.97 1.15 -10.94
C GLU A 99 10.12 0.06 -11.59
N VAL A 100 8.95 -0.25 -11.04
CA VAL A 100 8.01 -1.22 -11.63
C VAL A 100 7.51 -0.77 -13.00
N LEU A 101 7.20 0.53 -13.16
CA LEU A 101 6.78 1.08 -14.45
C LEU A 101 7.88 0.97 -15.51
N ASN A 102 9.15 1.15 -15.13
CA ASN A 102 10.28 0.98 -16.04
C ASN A 102 10.50 -0.48 -16.46
N VAL A 103 9.98 -1.46 -15.72
CA VAL A 103 10.03 -2.88 -16.12
C VAL A 103 9.05 -3.20 -17.25
N ILE A 104 7.93 -2.50 -17.37
CA ILE A 104 6.92 -2.74 -18.43
C ILE A 104 7.51 -2.59 -19.85
N PRO A 105 8.23 -1.49 -20.18
CA PRO A 105 8.92 -1.37 -21.47
C PRO A 105 9.98 -2.45 -21.69
N ILE A 106 10.70 -2.84 -20.65
CA ILE A 106 11.76 -3.88 -20.74
C ILE A 106 11.13 -5.22 -21.11
N LEU A 107 10.01 -5.58 -20.46
CA LEU A 107 9.25 -6.78 -20.78
C LEU A 107 8.65 -6.72 -22.19
N ALA A 108 8.07 -5.59 -22.60
CA ALA A 108 7.53 -5.40 -23.94
C ALA A 108 8.61 -5.58 -25.03
N LYS A 109 9.82 -5.08 -24.80
CA LYS A 109 10.97 -5.31 -25.67
C LYS A 109 11.39 -6.78 -25.70
N ARG A 110 11.40 -7.46 -24.55
CA ARG A 110 11.76 -8.88 -24.43
C ARG A 110 10.76 -9.82 -25.11
N MET A 111 9.49 -9.44 -25.16
CA MET A 111 8.44 -10.18 -25.86
C MET A 111 8.34 -9.84 -27.36
N TYR A 112 9.20 -8.97 -27.90
CA TYR A 112 9.13 -8.45 -29.27
C TYR A 112 7.80 -7.72 -29.59
N VAL A 113 7.09 -7.23 -28.58
CA VAL A 113 5.78 -6.52 -28.71
C VAL A 113 5.99 -5.01 -28.87
N TYR A 114 7.20 -4.56 -29.21
CA TYR A 114 7.57 -3.15 -29.24
C TYR A 114 6.73 -2.34 -30.23
N GLU A 115 6.35 -2.92 -31.37
CA GLU A 115 5.45 -2.29 -32.36
C GLU A 115 4.05 -2.01 -31.80
N TYR A 116 3.59 -2.79 -30.82
CA TYR A 116 2.28 -2.62 -30.18
C TYR A 116 2.35 -1.80 -28.89
N LEU A 117 3.53 -1.29 -28.49
CA LEU A 117 3.69 -0.47 -27.29
C LEU A 117 2.83 0.79 -27.36
N ALA A 118 2.73 1.41 -28.53
CA ALA A 118 1.85 2.56 -28.75
C ALA A 118 0.38 2.22 -28.52
N LEU A 119 -0.08 1.05 -28.99
CA LEU A 119 -1.43 0.56 -28.76
C LEU A 119 -1.67 0.23 -27.28
N PHE A 120 -0.66 -0.29 -26.57
CA PHE A 120 -0.75 -0.57 -25.14
C PHE A 120 -0.88 0.72 -24.30
N ILE A 121 -0.07 1.74 -24.60
CA ILE A 121 -0.15 3.04 -23.96
C ILE A 121 -1.51 3.71 -24.28
N LEU A 122 -1.99 3.60 -25.51
CA LEU A 122 -3.31 4.12 -25.91
C LEU A 122 -4.45 3.41 -25.19
N ALA A 123 -4.39 2.07 -25.04
CA ALA A 123 -5.39 1.31 -24.30
C ALA A 123 -5.44 1.72 -22.82
N LEU A 124 -4.29 1.94 -22.19
CA LEU A 124 -4.20 2.46 -20.82
C LEU A 124 -4.77 3.88 -20.70
N ALA A 125 -4.45 4.75 -21.65
CA ALA A 125 -4.96 6.12 -21.68
C ALA A 125 -6.48 6.14 -21.84
N LEU A 126 -7.03 5.36 -22.78
CA LEU A 126 -8.47 5.23 -22.98
C LEU A 126 -9.15 4.66 -21.74
N GLY A 127 -8.59 3.63 -21.11
CA GLY A 127 -9.13 3.10 -19.85
C GLY A 127 -9.21 4.16 -18.74
N LYS A 128 -8.18 5.00 -18.59
CA LYS A 128 -8.20 6.15 -17.66
C LYS A 128 -9.24 7.19 -18.02
N VAL A 129 -9.36 7.55 -19.29
CA VAL A 129 -10.34 8.53 -19.77
C VAL A 129 -11.77 8.03 -19.54
N THR A 130 -12.06 6.78 -19.92
CA THR A 130 -13.38 6.16 -19.72
C THR A 130 -13.71 6.04 -18.23
N GLY A 131 -12.76 5.62 -17.39
CA GLY A 131 -12.96 5.57 -15.93
C GLY A 131 -13.22 6.94 -15.32
N SER A 132 -12.49 7.98 -15.74
CA SER A 132 -12.71 9.36 -15.30
C SER A 132 -14.07 9.91 -15.74
N LEU A 133 -14.47 9.64 -16.99
CA LEU A 133 -15.79 10.03 -17.50
C LEU A 133 -16.91 9.33 -16.73
N PHE A 134 -16.76 8.03 -16.45
CA PHE A 134 -17.73 7.28 -15.67
C PHE A 134 -17.89 7.84 -14.25
N TYR A 135 -16.78 8.15 -13.58
CA TYR A 135 -16.80 8.78 -12.26
C TYR A 135 -17.57 10.09 -12.25
N TRP A 136 -17.32 10.98 -13.22
CA TRP A 136 -18.00 12.27 -13.27
C TRP A 136 -19.47 12.19 -13.69
N ILE A 137 -19.84 11.27 -14.58
CA ILE A 137 -21.21 11.16 -15.09
C ILE A 137 -22.13 10.45 -14.07
N TYR A 138 -21.63 9.41 -13.37
CA TYR A 138 -22.47 8.57 -12.51
C TYR A 138 -22.28 8.81 -11.01
N PHE A 139 -21.08 9.14 -10.53
CA PHE A 139 -20.80 9.24 -9.08
C PHE A 139 -20.86 10.67 -8.54
N VAL A 140 -20.68 11.68 -9.39
CA VAL A 140 -20.63 13.10 -8.98
C VAL A 140 -21.96 13.83 -9.20
N LYS A 141 -22.95 13.18 -9.83
CA LYS A 141 -24.32 13.69 -9.97
C LYS A 141 -25.20 13.16 -8.85
#